data_AF-A0A957MBC9-F1
#
_entry.id   AF-A0A957MBC9-F1
#
_cell.length_a   1.000
_cell.length_b   1.000
_cell.length_c   1.000
_cell.angle_alpha   90.00
_cell.angle_beta   90.00
_cell.angle_gamma   90.00
#
_symmetry.space_group_name_H-M   'P 1'
#
loop_
_entity.id
_entity.type
_entity.pdbx_description
1 polymer ?
#
loop_
_entity_poly.entity_id
_entity_poly.type
_entity_poly.pdbx_seq_one_letter_code
_entity_poly.pdbx_strand_id
1 'polypeptide(L)'
;VTISRASGSLTFPAAFQAIAAMNPCPCGYFGDDRQQCTCSMSAVQRYQQRISGPLLDRIDIHLDMVRVPFQKLASLEGGEDSATIRARVEAARKVQEARFVKWGKPGVLVNGDMGPAEVQAFC
;
A
#
# COMPACT_ATOMS: atom_id res chain seq x y z
N VAL A 1 13.38 -7.23 -12.02
CA VAL A 1 13.42 -6.29 -13.16
C VAL A 1 14.60 -6.62 -14.04
N THR A 2 14.39 -6.86 -15.32
CA THR A 2 15.45 -7.19 -16.28
C THR A 2 15.69 -6.00 -17.19
N ILE A 3 16.94 -5.57 -17.30
CA ILE A 3 17.38 -4.44 -18.11
C ILE A 3 18.25 -5.01 -19.23
N SER A 4 17.75 -4.94 -20.47
CA SER A 4 18.46 -5.37 -21.67
C SER A 4 19.03 -4.17 -22.41
N ARG A 5 20.35 -4.18 -22.66
CA ARG A 5 21.08 -3.19 -23.46
C ARG A 5 21.94 -3.89 -24.51
N ALA A 6 22.47 -3.13 -25.47
CA ALA A 6 23.34 -3.68 -26.52
C ALA A 6 24.54 -4.46 -25.98
N SER A 7 25.06 -4.09 -24.81
CA SER A 7 26.17 -4.76 -24.13
C SER A 7 25.78 -6.01 -23.32
N GLY A 8 24.48 -6.33 -23.21
CA GLY A 8 24.00 -7.49 -22.48
C GLY A 8 22.72 -7.23 -21.68
N SER A 9 22.24 -8.28 -21.00
CA SER A 9 21.04 -8.22 -20.16
C SER A 9 21.38 -8.54 -18.72
N LEU A 10 20.87 -7.72 -17.78
CA LEU A 10 21.05 -7.89 -16.34
C LEU A 10 19.70 -7.92 -15.63
N THR A 11 19.56 -8.79 -14.62
CA THR A 11 18.34 -8.90 -13.82
C THR A 11 18.61 -8.50 -12.37
N PHE A 12 17.80 -7.57 -11.86
CA PHE A 12 17.85 -7.07 -10.49
C PHE A 12 16.58 -7.45 -9.72
N PRO A 13 16.67 -7.73 -8.41
CA PRO A 13 15.49 -7.94 -7.58
C PRO A 13 14.62 -6.68 -7.52
N ALA A 14 13.31 -6.84 -7.41
CA ALA A 14 12.35 -5.74 -7.27
C ALA A 14 11.25 -6.10 -6.27
N ALA A 15 11.67 -6.53 -5.08
CA ALA A 15 10.78 -6.85 -3.97
C ALA A 15 10.66 -5.62 -3.06
N PHE A 16 9.56 -4.89 -3.18
CA PHE A 16 9.28 -3.70 -2.37
C PHE A 16 7.77 -3.59 -2.10
N GLN A 17 7.41 -2.90 -1.02
CA GLN A 17 6.04 -2.51 -0.77
C GLN A 17 5.79 -1.15 -1.44
N ALA A 18 4.84 -1.10 -2.37
CA ALA A 18 4.44 0.15 -3.02
C ALA A 18 3.38 0.85 -2.16
N ILE A 19 3.64 2.11 -1.80
CA ILE A 19 2.67 2.98 -1.15
C ILE A 19 2.56 4.23 -2.02
N ALA A 20 1.35 4.56 -2.44
CA ALA A 20 1.06 5.72 -3.28
C ALA A 20 -0.12 6.49 -2.71
N ALA A 21 -0.13 7.80 -2.98
CA ALA A 21 -1.24 8.67 -2.69
C ALA A 21 -1.54 9.51 -3.92
N MET A 22 -2.82 9.78 -4.15
CA MET A 22 -3.26 10.69 -5.21
C MET A 22 -4.38 11.59 -4.69
N ASN A 23 -4.54 12.75 -5.30
CA ASN A 23 -5.68 13.60 -5.03
C ASN A 23 -6.96 12.97 -5.62
N PRO A 24 -8.14 13.22 -5.05
CA PRO A 24 -9.39 12.69 -5.59
C PRO A 24 -9.83 13.40 -6.88
N CYS A 25 -9.30 14.61 -7.14
CA CYS A 25 -9.53 15.43 -8.33
C CYS A 25 -8.40 16.46 -8.50
N PRO A 26 -8.36 17.25 -9.60
CA PRO A 26 -7.31 18.26 -9.81
C PRO A 26 -7.21 19.31 -8.69
N CYS A 27 -8.33 19.73 -8.10
CA CYS A 27 -8.31 20.72 -7.01
C CYS A 27 -8.16 20.12 -5.61
N GLY A 28 -8.25 18.79 -5.47
CA GLY A 28 -8.04 18.07 -4.21
C GLY A 28 -9.24 17.97 -3.27
N TYR A 29 -10.36 18.65 -3.55
CA TYR A 29 -11.50 18.76 -2.62
C TYR A 29 -12.74 17.94 -3.00
N PHE A 30 -12.62 17.01 -3.95
CA PHE A 30 -13.74 16.15 -4.31
C PHE A 30 -14.06 15.18 -3.16
N GLY A 31 -15.27 15.30 -2.60
CA GLY A 31 -15.71 14.53 -1.42
C GLY A 31 -15.32 15.12 -0.07
N ASP A 32 -14.72 16.33 -0.04
CA ASP A 32 -14.38 17.02 1.21
C ASP A 32 -15.64 17.61 1.87
N ASP A 33 -15.73 17.46 3.20
CA ASP A 33 -16.88 17.85 4.02
C ASP A 33 -16.87 19.35 4.41
N ARG A 34 -15.72 20.01 4.27
CA ARG A 34 -15.48 21.40 4.70
C ARG A 34 -15.23 22.35 3.55
N GLN A 35 -14.62 21.87 2.47
CA GLN A 35 -14.24 22.67 1.32
C GLN A 35 -14.91 22.15 0.05
N GLN A 36 -15.67 23.02 -0.60
CA GLN A 36 -16.38 22.64 -1.82
C GLN A 36 -15.42 22.46 -2.99
N CYS A 37 -15.57 21.33 -3.70
CA CYS A 37 -14.88 21.06 -4.95
C CYS A 37 -15.32 22.04 -6.04
N THR A 38 -14.35 22.61 -6.77
CA THR A 38 -14.58 23.50 -7.93
C THR A 38 -14.51 22.80 -9.28
N CYS A 39 -14.18 21.50 -9.31
CA CYS A 39 -14.08 20.73 -10.56
C CYS A 39 -15.47 20.27 -11.05
N SER A 40 -15.67 20.26 -12.36
CA SER A 40 -16.81 19.55 -12.96
C SER A 40 -16.67 18.04 -12.75
N MET A 41 -17.79 17.31 -12.73
CA MET A 41 -17.76 15.85 -12.65
C MET A 41 -16.95 15.21 -13.78
N SER A 42 -17.00 15.78 -14.99
CA SER A 42 -16.18 15.32 -16.12
C SER A 42 -14.67 15.51 -15.91
N ALA A 43 -14.26 16.60 -15.24
CA ALA A 43 -12.85 16.83 -14.89
C ALA A 43 -12.38 15.88 -13.78
N VAL A 44 -13.24 15.60 -12.80
CA VAL A 44 -12.97 14.62 -11.73
C VAL A 44 -12.75 13.23 -12.33
N GLN A 45 -13.70 12.75 -13.13
CA GLN A 45 -13.62 11.42 -13.74
C GLN A 45 -12.39 11.28 -14.63
N ARG A 46 -12.08 12.30 -15.45
CA ARG A 46 -10.87 12.31 -16.29
C ARG A 46 -9.59 12.25 -15.46
N TYR A 47 -9.54 12.91 -14.30
CA TYR A 47 -8.37 12.89 -13.43
C TYR A 47 -8.17 11.51 -12.80
N GLN A 48 -9.23 10.89 -12.29
CA GLN A 48 -9.18 9.56 -11.66
C GLN A 48 -8.78 8.48 -12.68
N GLN A 49 -9.19 8.63 -13.94
CA GLN A 49 -8.82 7.72 -15.05
C GLN A 49 -7.37 7.86 -15.53
N ARG A 50 -6.56 8.77 -14.95
CA ARG A 50 -5.13 8.86 -15.28
C ARG A 50 -4.34 7.63 -14.85
N ILE A 51 -4.86 6.89 -13.88
CA ILE A 51 -4.30 5.61 -13.45
C ILE A 51 -5.07 4.50 -14.16
N SER A 52 -4.33 3.61 -14.82
CA SER A 52 -4.93 2.50 -15.56
C SER A 52 -5.53 1.47 -14.60
N GLY A 53 -6.69 0.91 -14.98
CA GLY A 53 -7.32 -0.20 -14.24
C GLY A 53 -6.36 -1.36 -13.95
N PRO A 54 -5.60 -1.88 -14.94
CA PRO A 54 -4.63 -2.96 -14.71
C PRO A 54 -3.55 -2.66 -13.66
N LEU A 55 -3.25 -1.38 -13.40
CA LEU A 55 -2.34 -1.01 -12.32
C LEU A 55 -3.05 -1.00 -10.97
N LEU A 56 -4.28 -0.47 -10.92
CA LEU A 56 -5.13 -0.47 -9.73
C LEU A 56 -5.45 -1.90 -9.27
N ASP A 57 -5.64 -2.83 -10.21
CA ASP A 57 -5.85 -4.25 -9.94
C ASP A 57 -4.66 -4.92 -9.23
N ARG A 58 -3.50 -4.26 -9.19
CA ARG A 58 -2.28 -4.72 -8.49
C ARG A 58 -2.09 -4.08 -7.11
N ILE A 59 -3.03 -3.24 -6.67
CA ILE A 59 -2.99 -2.59 -5.37
C ILE A 59 -4.03 -3.28 -4.47
N ASP A 60 -3.56 -3.96 -3.43
CA ASP A 60 -4.44 -4.74 -2.56
C ASP A 60 -5.34 -3.86 -1.67
N ILE A 61 -4.84 -2.70 -1.26
CA ILE A 61 -5.49 -1.84 -0.27
C ILE A 61 -5.73 -0.46 -0.87
N HIS A 62 -7.00 -0.07 -0.93
CA HIS A 62 -7.43 1.27 -1.32
C HIS A 62 -8.05 1.96 -0.09
N LEU A 63 -7.55 3.14 0.25
CA LEU A 63 -8.04 3.93 1.38
C LEU A 63 -8.40 5.33 0.90
N ASP A 64 -9.64 5.73 1.14
CA ASP A 64 -10.07 7.11 0.97
C ASP A 64 -9.72 7.90 2.22
N MET A 65 -8.88 8.92 2.05
CA MET A 65 -8.41 9.75 3.15
C MET A 65 -9.26 11.01 3.29
N VAL A 66 -9.83 11.22 4.48
CA VAL A 66 -10.44 12.49 4.84
C VAL A 66 -9.40 13.46 5.39
N ARG A 67 -9.67 14.75 5.26
CA ARG A 67 -8.77 15.79 5.75
C ARG A 67 -8.67 15.74 7.27
N VAL A 68 -7.45 15.59 7.78
CA VAL A 68 -7.20 15.66 9.22
C VAL A 68 -7.15 17.13 9.65
N PRO A 69 -7.90 17.55 10.69
CA PRO A 69 -7.83 18.92 11.21
C PRO A 69 -6.42 19.27 11.67
N PHE A 70 -5.94 20.46 11.35
CA PHE A 70 -4.61 20.93 11.73
C PHE A 70 -4.36 20.81 13.25
N GLN A 71 -5.36 21.11 14.08
CA GLN A 71 -5.25 20.99 15.54
C GLN A 71 -4.92 19.57 16.02
N LYS A 72 -5.40 18.53 15.32
CA LYS A 72 -5.06 17.13 15.64
C LYS A 72 -3.62 16.81 15.22
N LEU A 73 -3.16 17.35 14.08
CA LEU A 73 -1.78 17.17 13.61
C LEU A 73 -0.76 17.92 14.46
N ALA A 74 -1.12 19.12 14.94
CA ALA A 74 -0.29 19.98 15.76
C ALA A 74 -0.36 19.63 17.26
N SER A 75 -1.22 18.68 17.64
CA SER A 75 -1.27 18.20 19.02
C SER A 75 0.06 17.57 19.39
N LEU A 76 0.57 17.91 20.59
CA LEU A 76 1.80 17.34 21.15
C LEU A 76 1.52 16.01 21.89
N GLU A 77 0.33 15.44 21.74
CA GLU A 77 0.08 14.07 22.21
C GLU A 77 1.04 13.16 21.44
N GLY A 78 2.08 12.70 22.16
CA GLY A 78 3.11 11.86 21.57
C GLY A 78 2.48 10.59 21.02
N GLY A 79 2.71 10.32 19.74
CA GLY A 79 2.40 9.01 19.17
C GLY A 79 3.18 7.90 19.89
N GLU A 80 2.77 6.66 19.64
CA GLU A 80 3.49 5.51 20.17
C GLU A 80 4.93 5.49 19.66
N ASP A 81 5.89 5.23 20.55
CA ASP A 81 7.29 5.17 20.16
C ASP A 81 7.58 3.96 19.26
N SER A 82 8.72 4.03 18.56
CA SER A 82 9.13 2.96 17.64
C SER A 82 9.36 1.63 18.35
N ALA A 83 9.71 1.61 19.64
CA ALA A 83 9.95 0.38 20.39
C ALA A 83 8.62 -0.37 20.64
N THR A 84 7.57 0.38 20.99
CA THR A 84 6.21 -0.11 21.22
C THR A 84 5.60 -0.65 19.93
N ILE A 85 5.75 0.09 18.82
CA ILE A 85 5.31 -0.37 17.49
C ILE A 85 6.08 -1.63 17.08
N ARG A 86 7.40 -1.64 17.28
CA ARG A 86 8.26 -2.79 16.96
C ARG A 86 7.81 -4.05 17.70
N ALA A 87 7.51 -3.97 18.99
CA ALA A 87 7.06 -5.12 19.76
C ALA A 87 5.78 -5.74 19.18
N ARG A 88 4.82 -4.91 18.73
CA ARG A 88 3.60 -5.38 18.05
C ARG A 88 3.89 -6.02 16.69
N VAL A 89 4.78 -5.42 15.90
CA VAL A 89 5.21 -5.99 14.60
C VAL A 89 5.89 -7.34 14.79
N GLU A 90 6.78 -7.47 15.78
CA GLU A 90 7.46 -8.73 16.09
C GLU A 90 6.47 -9.81 16.57
N ALA A 91 5.48 -9.44 17.39
CA ALA A 91 4.42 -10.36 17.81
C ALA A 91 3.63 -10.89 16.59
N ALA A 92 3.25 -10.02 15.66
CA ALA A 92 2.56 -10.41 14.44
C ALA A 92 3.43 -11.34 13.55
N ARG A 93 4.73 -11.06 13.44
CA ARG A 93 5.68 -11.92 12.71
C ARG A 93 5.79 -13.30 13.30
N LYS A 94 5.82 -13.44 14.63
CA LYS A 94 5.84 -14.77 15.29
C LYS A 94 4.61 -15.61 14.95
N VAL A 95 3.42 -15.00 14.89
CA VAL A 95 2.19 -15.70 14.48
C VAL A 95 2.31 -16.17 13.02
N GLN A 96 2.83 -15.31 12.15
CA GLN A 96 3.06 -15.63 10.74
C GLN A 96 4.08 -16.77 10.55
N GLU A 97 5.21 -16.71 11.24
CA GLU A 97 6.23 -17.77 11.23
C GLU A 97 5.64 -19.12 11.67
N ALA A 98 4.92 -19.15 12.79
CA ALA A 98 4.27 -20.37 13.28
C ALA A 98 3.25 -20.94 12.29
N ARG A 99 2.55 -20.08 11.53
CA ARG A 99 1.63 -20.49 10.47
C ARG A 99 2.36 -21.15 9.30
N PHE A 100 3.47 -20.57 8.83
CA PHE A 100 4.20 -21.07 7.66
C PHE A 100 5.09 -22.28 7.94
N VAL A 101 5.61 -22.45 9.16
CA VAL A 101 6.41 -23.63 9.54
C VAL A 101 5.67 -24.94 9.25
N LYS A 102 4.35 -24.98 9.43
CA LYS A 102 3.52 -26.17 9.15
C LYS A 102 3.47 -26.57 7.68
N TRP A 103 3.75 -25.64 6.76
CA TRP A 103 3.71 -25.88 5.32
C TRP A 103 5.04 -26.43 4.78
N GLY A 104 6.16 -26.22 5.50
CA GLY A 104 7.45 -26.83 5.19
C GLY A 104 8.13 -26.35 3.89
N LYS A 105 7.66 -25.25 3.28
CA LYS A 105 8.20 -24.75 2.01
C LYS A 105 9.27 -23.68 2.25
N PRO A 106 10.52 -23.89 1.81
CA PRO A 106 11.57 -22.88 1.94
C PRO A 106 11.23 -21.66 1.05
N GLY A 107 11.40 -20.46 1.61
CA GLY A 107 11.29 -19.20 0.87
C GLY A 107 10.00 -18.40 1.09
N VAL A 108 9.03 -18.89 1.88
CA VAL A 108 7.84 -18.10 2.27
C VAL A 108 8.07 -17.53 3.67
N LEU A 109 8.50 -16.28 3.75
CA LEU A 109 8.83 -15.61 5.01
C LEU A 109 7.73 -14.63 5.44
N VAL A 110 7.11 -13.97 4.46
CA VAL A 110 6.01 -13.03 4.68
C VAL A 110 4.80 -13.35 3.80
N ASN A 111 3.66 -12.71 4.07
CA ASN A 111 2.43 -12.89 3.30
C ASN A 111 2.64 -12.57 1.81
N GLY A 112 3.51 -11.60 1.50
CA GLY A 112 3.84 -11.24 0.13
C GLY A 112 4.61 -12.31 -0.64
N ASP A 113 5.18 -13.32 0.05
CA ASP A 113 5.85 -14.44 -0.60
C ASP A 113 4.89 -15.61 -0.90
N MET A 114 3.63 -15.53 -0.47
CA MET A 114 2.64 -16.58 -0.70
C MET A 114 2.28 -16.68 -2.18
N GLY A 115 2.37 -17.88 -2.74
CA GLY A 115 1.82 -18.20 -4.05
C GLY A 115 0.35 -18.63 -3.96
N PRO A 116 -0.26 -19.02 -5.10
CA PRO A 116 -1.68 -19.39 -5.15
C PRO A 116 -2.07 -20.51 -4.18
N ALA A 117 -1.20 -21.52 -4.00
CA ALA A 117 -1.47 -22.65 -3.11
C ALA A 117 -1.45 -22.23 -1.64
N GLU A 118 -0.52 -21.35 -1.25
CA GLU A 118 -0.41 -20.83 0.11
C GLU A 118 -1.60 -19.90 0.44
N VAL A 119 -2.01 -19.05 -0.50
CA VAL A 119 -3.20 -18.20 -0.34
C VAL A 119 -4.43 -19.07 -0.11
N GLN A 120 -4.65 -20.11 -0.94
CA GLN A 120 -5.79 -21.02 -0.77
C GLN A 120 -5.78 -21.76 0.58
N ALA A 121 -4.61 -22.03 1.15
CA ALA A 121 -4.49 -22.76 2.40
C ALA A 121 -4.70 -21.88 3.66
N PHE A 122 -4.42 -20.57 3.57
CA PHE A 122 -4.32 -19.69 4.75
C PHE A 122 -5.25 -18.47 4.75
N CYS A 123 -5.90 -18.14 3.64
CA CYS A 123 -6.82 -17.01 3.48
C CYS A 123 -8.22 -17.52 3.10
#